data_AF-A0A819QW72-F1
#
_entry.id   AF-A0A819QW72-F1
#
_cell.length_a   1.000
_cell.length_b   1.000
_cell.length_c   1.000
_cell.angle_alpha   90.00
_cell.angle_beta   90.00
_cell.angle_gamma   90.00
#
_symmetry.space_group_name_H-M   'P 1'
#
loop_
_entity.id
_entity.type
_entity.pdbx_description
1 polymer ?
#
loop_
_entity_poly.entity_id
_entity_poly.type
_entity_poly.pdbx_seq_one_letter_code
_entity_poly.pdbx_strand_id
1 'polypeptide(L)'
;MLIYFLPCITTQNSTVLYSKYRWLQLPATPKLSPYPIGQYAEINNILIWYTIYGSDNAIPLLFLHGGFANSDYWGLQVGELKSLYRCILMDSRGQGRSFTSSTNITYDLMTSDVIALLDYLNIERVHVVGWSDGGIIGLNLAMNYQNRLISLFAFGASYVPTGAKDIFTSPVFMAYIERTKVEYEAMNPVNDYSSLYNNLTSMWAILPNWTQQDFERIDKNLPIWIVDGDHEEAIFRSQPDDMTSWIPQAGELILPGTGHFAFIQDPVVFTAFVKHFDQYIFISDTDNHRVIKSINAASEGTVVAGGQGKGNDLTQLSYPQAVIADSSGIIYVADEENHRVMRWFRGATQGTMIAGGNGKGIQMNQLNHPAGLSFDGHGNLYVADFYNHRIQHFDIETN
;
A
#
# COMPACT_ATOMS: atom_id res chain seq x y z
N MET A 1 -5.45 13.08 28.98
CA MET A 1 -4.11 13.62 29.26
C MET A 1 -3.31 13.48 27.97
N LEU A 2 -3.29 14.53 27.14
CA LEU A 2 -2.51 14.53 25.89
C LEU A 2 -1.03 14.78 26.24
N ILE A 3 -0.15 13.90 25.79
CA ILE A 3 1.30 14.09 25.90
C ILE A 3 1.82 14.50 24.53
N TYR A 4 2.25 15.75 24.40
CA TYR A 4 3.03 16.25 23.27
C TYR A 4 4.51 16.03 23.56
N PHE A 5 5.24 15.38 22.64
CA PHE A 5 6.69 15.39 22.65
C PHE A 5 7.19 16.48 21.68
N LEU A 6 7.86 17.49 22.22
CA LEU A 6 8.64 18.48 21.48
C LEU A 6 10.12 18.27 21.82
N PRO A 7 11.01 17.94 20.86
CA PRO A 7 12.43 18.03 21.09
C PRO A 7 12.90 19.49 20.94
N CYS A 8 13.59 19.97 21.97
CA CYS A 8 14.31 21.24 21.97
C CYS A 8 15.66 21.05 21.29
N ILE A 9 15.98 21.83 20.26
CA ILE A 9 17.33 21.91 19.68
C ILE A 9 17.73 23.38 19.60
N THR A 10 18.80 23.72 20.31
CA THR A 10 19.45 25.04 20.32
C THR A 10 20.31 25.22 19.07
N THR A 11 20.18 26.39 18.43
CA THR A 11 20.85 26.78 17.17
C THR A 11 22.24 27.38 17.38
N GLN A 12 23.17 27.09 16.46
CA GLN A 12 24.24 28.00 16.05
C GLN A 12 24.36 28.05 14.51
N ASN A 13 24.72 29.24 14.01
CA ASN A 13 24.45 29.80 12.68
C ASN A 13 25.10 29.10 11.47
N SER A 14 24.34 28.97 10.37
CA SER A 14 24.63 29.65 9.08
C SER A 14 23.46 29.45 8.09
N THR A 15 23.27 30.43 7.23
CA THR A 15 22.09 30.72 6.40
C THR A 15 21.77 29.70 5.30
N VAL A 16 20.70 28.92 5.50
CA VAL A 16 19.59 28.66 4.55
C VAL A 16 18.37 28.46 5.44
N LEU A 17 17.33 29.31 5.32
CA LEU A 17 16.06 29.07 6.03
C LEU A 17 15.37 27.89 5.34
N TYR A 18 15.78 26.67 5.66
CA TYR A 18 14.93 25.51 5.46
C TYR A 18 13.64 25.79 6.23
N SER A 19 12.50 25.73 5.53
CA SER A 19 11.20 25.81 6.19
C SER A 19 11.18 24.86 7.39
N LYS A 20 10.74 25.35 8.55
CA LYS A 20 10.53 24.49 9.74
C LYS A 20 9.53 23.37 9.46
N TYR A 21 8.63 23.59 8.50
CA TYR A 21 7.55 22.65 8.15
C TYR A 21 7.98 21.74 7.01
N ARG A 22 7.82 20.44 7.24
CA ARG A 22 8.21 19.35 6.34
C ARG A 22 7.51 19.43 4.98
N TRP A 23 6.22 19.74 4.94
CA TRP A 23 5.44 19.85 3.69
C TRP A 23 5.92 20.97 2.75
N LEU A 24 6.66 21.95 3.27
CA LEU A 24 7.28 23.02 2.47
C LEU A 24 8.70 22.69 1.98
N GLN A 25 9.16 21.45 2.20
CA GLN A 25 10.46 20.99 1.75
C GLN A 25 10.31 20.03 0.57
N LEU A 26 11.22 20.13 -0.39
CA LEU A 26 11.41 19.13 -1.43
C LEU A 26 12.75 18.42 -1.20
N PRO A 27 12.80 17.33 -0.41
CA PRO A 27 14.01 16.56 -0.20
C PRO A 27 14.65 16.13 -1.52
N ALA A 28 15.96 15.88 -1.52
CA ALA A 28 16.67 15.47 -2.72
C ALA A 28 16.07 14.19 -3.31
N THR A 29 16.07 14.08 -4.64
CA THR A 29 15.62 12.88 -5.33
C THR A 29 16.46 11.70 -4.84
N PRO A 30 15.83 10.64 -4.30
CA PRO A 30 16.54 9.44 -3.90
C PRO A 30 17.29 8.84 -5.08
N LYS A 31 18.26 7.97 -4.79
CA LYS A 31 18.95 7.20 -5.82
C LYS A 31 18.61 5.74 -5.66
N LEU A 32 18.23 5.10 -6.76
CA LEU A 32 18.20 3.66 -6.81
C LEU A 32 19.62 3.11 -6.71
N SER A 33 19.75 1.96 -6.04
CA SER A 33 21.03 1.27 -6.00
C SER A 33 21.43 0.88 -7.43
N PRO A 34 22.69 1.04 -7.85
CA PRO A 34 23.11 0.73 -9.22
C PRO A 34 23.00 -0.76 -9.57
N TYR A 35 22.72 -1.63 -8.58
CA TYR A 35 22.50 -3.07 -8.78
C TYR A 35 21.12 -3.52 -8.28
N PRO A 36 20.31 -4.18 -9.13
CA PRO A 36 20.62 -4.51 -10.51
C PRO A 36 20.55 -3.29 -11.44
N ILE A 37 21.28 -3.38 -12.55
CA ILE A 37 21.25 -2.39 -13.63
C ILE A 37 19.87 -2.49 -14.30
N GLY A 38 19.24 -1.34 -14.55
CA GLY A 38 17.97 -1.30 -15.26
C GLY A 38 18.06 -1.82 -16.69
N GLN A 39 16.92 -2.28 -17.20
CA GLN A 39 16.74 -2.90 -18.50
C GLN A 39 15.65 -2.20 -19.29
N TYR A 40 15.53 -2.54 -20.57
CA TYR A 40 14.46 -2.04 -21.44
C TYR A 40 13.58 -3.20 -21.89
N ALA A 41 12.27 -3.00 -21.80
CA ALA A 41 11.26 -3.84 -22.44
C ALA A 41 10.73 -3.11 -23.68
N GLU A 42 10.77 -3.79 -24.83
CA GLU A 42 10.11 -3.31 -26.05
C GLU A 42 8.66 -3.79 -26.03
N ILE A 43 7.75 -2.90 -25.65
CA ILE A 43 6.33 -3.20 -25.46
C ILE A 43 5.50 -2.05 -26.04
N ASN A 44 4.33 -2.34 -26.61
CA ASN A 44 3.45 -1.32 -27.20
C ASN A 44 4.15 -0.36 -28.18
N ASN A 45 5.18 -0.84 -28.91
CA ASN A 45 6.03 -0.05 -29.80
C ASN A 45 6.78 1.11 -29.13
N ILE A 46 7.06 0.99 -27.82
CA ILE A 46 7.87 1.91 -27.04
C ILE A 46 8.95 1.14 -26.27
N LEU A 47 9.97 1.85 -25.81
CA LEU A 47 10.98 1.28 -24.92
C LEU A 47 10.67 1.72 -23.49
N ILE A 48 10.18 0.78 -22.68
CA ILE A 48 9.96 1.02 -21.25
C ILE A 48 11.21 0.60 -20.48
N TRP A 49 11.84 1.55 -19.81
CA TRP A 49 12.86 1.27 -18.83
C TRP A 49 12.24 0.68 -17.57
N TYR A 50 12.84 -0.37 -17.04
CA TYR A 50 12.44 -0.96 -15.77
C TYR A 50 13.63 -1.53 -15.01
N THR A 51 13.45 -1.76 -13.71
CA THR A 51 14.37 -2.53 -12.88
C THR A 51 13.61 -3.30 -11.81
N ILE A 52 14.22 -4.33 -11.24
CA ILE A 52 13.59 -5.21 -10.25
C ILE A 52 14.55 -5.43 -9.08
N TYR A 53 14.11 -5.15 -7.86
CA TYR A 53 14.85 -5.46 -6.63
C TYR A 53 14.12 -6.53 -5.82
N GLY A 54 14.90 -7.27 -5.03
CA GLY A 54 14.37 -8.33 -4.17
C GLY A 54 14.41 -9.71 -4.83
N SER A 55 13.83 -10.70 -4.15
CA SER A 55 13.81 -12.09 -4.60
C SER A 55 12.76 -12.30 -5.70
N ASP A 56 13.09 -13.11 -6.72
CA ASP A 56 12.13 -13.47 -7.77
C ASP A 56 10.91 -14.25 -7.25
N ASN A 57 11.04 -14.92 -6.10
CA ASN A 57 9.96 -15.66 -5.44
C ASN A 57 9.11 -14.81 -4.49
N ALA A 58 9.50 -13.55 -4.24
CA ALA A 58 8.71 -12.65 -3.39
C ALA A 58 7.49 -12.11 -4.14
N ILE A 59 6.49 -11.64 -3.38
CA ILE A 59 5.26 -11.11 -3.96
C ILE A 59 5.59 -9.85 -4.80
N PRO A 60 5.10 -9.75 -6.05
CA PRO A 60 5.34 -8.58 -6.89
C PRO A 60 4.74 -7.29 -6.31
N LEU A 61 5.56 -6.23 -6.27
CA LEU A 61 5.15 -4.86 -5.90
C LEU A 61 5.65 -3.88 -6.95
N LEU A 62 4.74 -3.30 -7.73
CA LEU A 62 5.03 -2.32 -8.78
C LEU A 62 4.93 -0.90 -8.24
N PHE A 63 5.95 -0.10 -8.51
CA PHE A 63 5.97 1.33 -8.22
C PHE A 63 5.75 2.16 -9.49
N LEU A 64 4.81 3.10 -9.43
CA LEU A 64 4.47 4.02 -10.52
C LEU A 64 4.69 5.47 -10.06
N HIS A 65 5.62 6.18 -10.70
CA HIS A 65 5.96 7.56 -10.36
C HIS A 65 4.94 8.59 -10.91
N GLY A 66 5.02 9.83 -10.43
CA GLY A 66 4.21 10.95 -10.90
C GLY A 66 4.71 11.56 -12.22
N GLY A 67 3.92 12.40 -12.86
CA GLY A 67 4.29 12.99 -14.15
C GLY A 67 5.55 13.84 -14.07
N PHE A 68 6.37 13.80 -15.11
CA PHE A 68 7.74 14.35 -15.22
C PHE A 68 8.81 13.62 -14.41
N ALA A 69 8.46 12.84 -13.39
CA ALA A 69 9.42 12.10 -12.60
C ALA A 69 9.96 10.88 -13.36
N ASN A 70 10.63 10.02 -12.59
CA ASN A 70 11.16 8.74 -12.98
C ASN A 70 11.17 7.84 -11.74
N SER A 71 11.55 6.59 -11.90
CA SER A 71 11.50 5.60 -10.84
C SER A 71 12.51 5.81 -9.71
N ASP A 72 13.51 6.70 -9.86
CA ASP A 72 14.49 6.96 -8.79
C ASP A 72 13.84 7.55 -7.53
N TYR A 73 12.70 8.22 -7.71
CA TYR A 73 11.87 8.78 -6.63
C TYR A 73 11.43 7.74 -5.59
N TRP A 74 11.40 6.46 -5.95
CA TRP A 74 11.05 5.35 -5.05
C TRP A 74 12.24 4.74 -4.32
N GLY A 75 13.46 5.27 -4.50
CA GLY A 75 14.68 4.66 -3.96
C GLY A 75 14.68 4.44 -2.44
N LEU A 76 14.03 5.32 -1.67
CA LEU A 76 13.90 5.16 -0.22
C LEU A 76 12.97 4.00 0.13
N GLN A 77 11.81 3.91 -0.54
CA GLN A 77 10.82 2.84 -0.33
C GLN A 77 11.40 1.49 -0.74
N VAL A 78 12.05 1.40 -1.91
CA VAL A 78 12.67 0.16 -2.40
C VAL A 78 13.77 -0.33 -1.45
N GLY A 79 14.56 0.59 -0.89
CA GLY A 79 15.61 0.25 0.08
C GLY A 79 15.08 -0.59 1.25
N GLU A 80 13.87 -0.28 1.71
CA GLU A 80 13.18 -0.89 2.83
C GLU A 80 12.30 -2.09 2.47
N LEU A 81 11.75 -2.11 1.25
CA LEU A 81 10.73 -3.07 0.83
C LEU A 81 11.26 -4.26 0.05
N LYS A 82 12.45 -4.15 -0.55
CA LYS A 82 13.05 -5.23 -1.38
C LYS A 82 13.34 -6.54 -0.64
N SER A 83 13.37 -6.53 0.69
CA SER A 83 13.50 -7.74 1.51
C SER A 83 12.17 -8.48 1.68
N LEU A 84 11.04 -7.80 1.45
CA LEU A 84 9.68 -8.31 1.63
C LEU A 84 9.00 -8.59 0.28
N TYR A 85 9.29 -7.77 -0.72
CA TYR A 85 8.65 -7.78 -2.02
C TYR A 85 9.64 -7.92 -3.16
N ARG A 86 9.14 -8.42 -4.30
CA ARG A 86 9.78 -8.28 -5.60
C ARG A 86 9.40 -6.90 -6.15
N CYS A 87 10.18 -5.89 -5.78
CA CYS A 87 9.93 -4.50 -6.14
C CYS A 87 10.25 -4.26 -7.62
N ILE A 88 9.22 -4.01 -8.43
CA ILE A 88 9.32 -3.68 -9.84
C ILE A 88 9.14 -2.18 -9.99
N LEU A 89 10.04 -1.57 -10.74
CA LEU A 89 10.03 -0.14 -10.99
C LEU A 89 10.06 0.07 -12.48
N MET A 90 9.27 1.00 -12.98
CA MET A 90 9.27 1.40 -14.37
C MET A 90 9.25 2.91 -14.51
N ASP A 91 9.83 3.39 -15.60
CA ASP A 91 9.60 4.76 -16.04
C ASP A 91 8.43 4.77 -17.02
N SER A 92 7.45 5.64 -16.80
CA SER A 92 6.28 5.79 -17.67
C SER A 92 6.68 6.20 -19.08
N ARG A 93 5.83 5.94 -20.08
CA ARG A 93 6.11 6.22 -21.49
C ARG A 93 6.67 7.64 -21.70
N GLY A 94 7.83 7.72 -22.37
CA GLY A 94 8.50 8.99 -22.68
C GLY A 94 9.01 9.78 -21.47
N GLN A 95 8.95 9.23 -20.26
CA GLN A 95 9.43 9.87 -19.02
C GLN A 95 10.68 9.13 -18.52
N GLY A 96 11.47 9.81 -17.68
CA GLY A 96 12.73 9.26 -17.18
C GLY A 96 13.62 8.71 -18.30
N ARG A 97 13.97 7.43 -18.20
CA ARG A 97 14.79 6.68 -19.16
C ARG A 97 13.96 6.00 -20.25
N SER A 98 12.63 5.94 -20.12
CA SER A 98 11.75 5.37 -21.15
C SER A 98 11.67 6.26 -22.38
N PHE A 99 11.48 5.64 -23.55
CA PHE A 99 11.45 6.33 -24.83
C PHE A 99 10.23 5.95 -25.67
N THR A 100 9.65 6.94 -26.33
CA THR A 100 8.59 6.80 -27.32
C THR A 100 8.78 7.83 -28.44
N SER A 101 8.49 7.45 -29.68
CA SER A 101 8.40 8.39 -30.80
C SER A 101 6.99 9.00 -30.95
N SER A 102 6.02 8.53 -30.16
CA SER A 102 4.65 9.05 -30.15
C SER A 102 4.54 10.29 -29.27
N THR A 103 3.85 11.31 -29.77
CA THR A 103 3.46 12.49 -28.98
C THR A 103 2.20 12.26 -28.15
N ASN A 104 1.46 11.18 -28.42
CA ASN A 104 0.25 10.87 -27.68
C ASN A 104 0.56 10.21 -26.32
N ILE A 105 0.06 10.82 -25.24
CA ILE A 105 0.14 10.33 -23.87
C ILE A 105 -1.25 10.43 -23.22
N THR A 106 -1.73 9.32 -22.65
CA THR A 106 -2.98 9.25 -21.90
C THR A 106 -2.81 8.26 -20.74
N TYR A 107 -3.67 8.35 -19.72
CA TYR A 107 -3.67 7.37 -18.63
C TYR A 107 -4.02 5.96 -19.11
N ASP A 108 -4.89 5.79 -20.12
CA ASP A 108 -5.19 4.47 -20.70
C ASP A 108 -3.97 3.86 -21.39
N LEU A 109 -3.23 4.68 -22.14
CA LEU A 109 -2.01 4.26 -22.80
C LEU A 109 -0.93 3.87 -21.78
N MET A 110 -0.72 4.68 -20.74
CA MET A 110 0.20 4.34 -19.66
C MET A 110 -0.22 3.09 -18.89
N THR A 111 -1.52 2.90 -18.67
CA THR A 111 -2.08 1.68 -18.07
C THR A 111 -1.82 0.46 -18.94
N SER A 112 -2.00 0.59 -20.26
CA SER A 112 -1.69 -0.50 -21.21
C SER A 112 -0.21 -0.88 -21.22
N ASP A 113 0.69 0.06 -20.95
CA ASP A 113 2.13 -0.24 -20.82
C ASP A 113 2.44 -1.00 -19.55
N VAL A 114 1.78 -0.66 -18.44
CA VAL A 114 1.89 -1.43 -17.21
C VAL A 114 1.48 -2.87 -17.46
N ILE A 115 0.33 -3.09 -18.10
CA ILE A 115 -0.15 -4.43 -18.44
C ILE A 115 0.84 -5.17 -19.34
N ALA A 116 1.33 -4.52 -20.40
CA ALA A 116 2.28 -5.13 -21.31
C ALA A 116 3.63 -5.44 -20.64
N LEU A 117 4.08 -4.62 -19.69
CA LEU A 117 5.29 -4.89 -18.90
C LEU A 117 5.08 -6.10 -17.98
N LEU A 118 3.93 -6.19 -17.31
CA LEU A 118 3.61 -7.35 -16.47
C LEU A 118 3.58 -8.63 -17.30
N ASP A 119 2.98 -8.60 -18.49
CA ASP A 119 2.97 -9.74 -19.41
C ASP A 119 4.39 -10.11 -19.87
N TYR A 120 5.20 -9.11 -20.24
CA TYR A 120 6.62 -9.30 -20.60
C TYR A 120 7.42 -9.97 -19.47
N LEU A 121 7.13 -9.62 -18.22
CA LEU A 121 7.79 -10.17 -17.04
C LEU A 121 7.16 -11.49 -16.52
N ASN A 122 6.12 -11.99 -17.18
CA ASN A 122 5.31 -13.14 -16.76
C ASN A 122 4.73 -12.97 -15.34
N ILE A 123 4.21 -11.79 -15.03
CA ILE A 123 3.60 -11.46 -13.74
C ILE A 123 2.09 -11.39 -13.90
N GLU A 124 1.39 -12.36 -13.31
CA GLU A 124 -0.07 -12.45 -13.40
C GLU A 124 -0.76 -11.36 -12.57
N ARG A 125 -0.34 -11.16 -11.32
CA ARG A 125 -0.91 -10.17 -10.39
C ARG A 125 0.18 -9.44 -9.61
N VAL A 126 -0.09 -8.18 -9.27
CA VAL A 126 0.88 -7.30 -8.61
C VAL A 126 0.22 -6.36 -7.59
N HIS A 127 0.89 -6.07 -6.48
CA HIS A 127 0.56 -4.91 -5.65
C HIS A 127 1.02 -3.63 -6.35
N VAL A 128 0.25 -2.54 -6.31
CA VAL A 128 0.67 -1.28 -6.93
C VAL A 128 0.75 -0.17 -5.89
N VAL A 129 1.86 0.57 -5.90
CA VAL A 129 2.02 1.85 -5.22
C VAL A 129 2.21 2.91 -6.29
N GLY A 130 1.23 3.79 -6.42
CA GLY A 130 1.21 4.84 -7.41
C GLY A 130 1.19 6.21 -6.75
N TRP A 131 2.01 7.13 -7.26
CA TRP A 131 2.02 8.52 -6.84
C TRP A 131 1.59 9.45 -7.98
N SER A 132 0.66 10.36 -7.73
CA SER A 132 0.17 11.34 -8.70
C SER A 132 -0.32 10.67 -9.97
N ASP A 133 0.26 10.94 -11.14
CA ASP A 133 -0.04 10.19 -12.37
C ASP A 133 0.05 8.67 -12.19
N GLY A 134 1.02 8.18 -11.43
CA GLY A 134 1.13 6.76 -11.09
C GLY A 134 -0.04 6.25 -10.26
N GLY A 135 -0.59 7.08 -9.37
CA GLY A 135 -1.81 6.79 -8.61
C GLY A 135 -3.03 6.73 -9.53
N ILE A 136 -3.13 7.64 -10.50
CA ILE A 136 -4.18 7.67 -11.51
C ILE A 136 -4.11 6.41 -12.40
N ILE A 137 -2.91 6.02 -12.84
CA ILE A 137 -2.70 4.75 -13.57
C ILE A 137 -3.12 3.56 -12.69
N GLY A 138 -2.79 3.57 -11.41
CA GLY A 138 -3.24 2.57 -10.44
C GLY A 138 -4.77 2.46 -10.35
N LEU A 139 -5.48 3.58 -10.30
CA LEU A 139 -6.95 3.60 -10.29
C LEU A 139 -7.55 3.10 -11.62
N ASN A 140 -6.91 3.41 -12.74
CA ASN A 140 -7.30 2.86 -14.04
C ASN A 140 -7.15 1.32 -14.08
N LEU A 141 -6.03 0.79 -13.54
CA LEU A 141 -5.86 -0.65 -13.34
C LEU A 141 -6.98 -1.23 -12.47
N ALA A 142 -7.37 -0.56 -11.39
CA ALA A 142 -8.46 -1.02 -10.52
C ALA A 142 -9.82 -1.06 -11.23
N MET A 143 -10.13 -0.09 -12.10
CA MET A 143 -11.40 -0.08 -12.81
C MET A 143 -11.46 -1.03 -14.00
N ASN A 144 -10.34 -1.20 -14.73
CA ASN A 144 -10.34 -1.85 -16.04
C ASN A 144 -9.53 -3.15 -16.11
N TYR A 145 -8.65 -3.39 -15.13
CA TYR A 145 -7.72 -4.53 -15.10
C TYR A 145 -7.60 -5.12 -13.68
N GLN A 146 -8.66 -5.09 -12.88
CA GLN A 146 -8.65 -5.53 -11.48
C GLN A 146 -8.17 -6.96 -11.25
N ASN A 147 -8.31 -7.84 -12.25
CA ASN A 147 -7.78 -9.20 -12.21
C ASN A 147 -6.24 -9.25 -12.19
N ARG A 148 -5.56 -8.15 -12.54
CA ARG A 148 -4.10 -7.98 -12.53
C ARG A 148 -3.59 -7.33 -11.23
N LEU A 149 -4.48 -6.83 -10.37
CA LEU A 149 -4.10 -6.20 -9.11
C LEU A 149 -4.25 -7.16 -7.93
N ILE A 150 -3.32 -7.10 -6.98
CA ILE A 150 -3.45 -7.71 -5.65
C ILE A 150 -4.02 -6.68 -4.67
N SER A 151 -3.47 -5.46 -4.66
CA SER A 151 -3.98 -4.28 -3.95
C SER A 151 -3.42 -2.99 -4.57
N LEU A 152 -3.98 -1.85 -4.21
CA LEU A 152 -3.55 -0.52 -4.68
C LEU A 152 -3.35 0.47 -3.52
N PHE A 153 -2.23 1.18 -3.54
CA PHE A 153 -1.96 2.38 -2.75
C PHE A 153 -1.86 3.58 -3.70
N ALA A 154 -2.95 4.33 -3.87
CA ALA A 154 -3.04 5.46 -4.77
C ALA A 154 -2.82 6.77 -3.98
N PHE A 155 -1.62 7.33 -4.08
CA PHE A 155 -1.22 8.52 -3.36
C PHE A 155 -1.26 9.78 -4.25
N GLY A 156 -1.93 10.84 -3.82
CA GLY A 156 -1.97 12.14 -4.51
C GLY A 156 -2.63 12.08 -5.90
N ALA A 157 -3.62 11.21 -6.09
CA ALA A 157 -4.31 11.02 -7.35
C ALA A 157 -5.57 11.90 -7.46
N SER A 158 -5.93 12.30 -8.68
CA SER A 158 -7.21 12.94 -9.00
C SER A 158 -8.00 12.10 -9.98
N TYR A 159 -9.33 12.28 -10.03
CA TYR A 159 -10.19 11.59 -10.98
C TYR A 159 -10.74 12.50 -12.09
N VAL A 160 -10.54 13.81 -11.94
CA VAL A 160 -11.03 14.85 -12.86
C VAL A 160 -10.05 16.04 -12.90
N PRO A 161 -9.89 16.79 -14.01
CA PRO A 161 -8.88 17.84 -14.11
C PRO A 161 -9.16 19.02 -13.18
N THR A 162 -10.44 19.32 -12.93
CA THR A 162 -10.88 20.35 -11.99
C THR A 162 -10.58 20.00 -10.52
N GLY A 163 -10.11 18.78 -10.26
CA GLY A 163 -9.63 18.33 -8.95
C GLY A 163 -8.21 18.79 -8.62
N ALA A 164 -7.48 19.33 -9.59
CA ALA A 164 -6.15 19.87 -9.39
C ALA A 164 -6.19 21.35 -8.93
N LYS A 165 -5.30 21.70 -8.01
CA LYS A 165 -5.01 23.06 -7.56
C LYS A 165 -4.09 23.76 -8.57
N ASP A 166 -3.98 25.08 -8.45
CA ASP A 166 -2.98 25.85 -9.18
C ASP A 166 -1.57 25.59 -8.62
N ILE A 167 -0.90 24.58 -9.18
CA ILE A 167 0.45 24.15 -8.77
C ILE A 167 1.50 25.25 -8.91
N PHE A 168 1.28 26.27 -9.75
CA PHE A 168 2.22 27.38 -9.92
C PHE A 168 2.28 28.30 -8.68
N THR A 169 1.29 28.21 -7.80
CA THR A 169 1.29 28.92 -6.52
C THR A 169 2.13 28.21 -5.45
N SER A 170 2.56 26.96 -5.68
CA SER A 170 3.38 26.18 -4.76
C SER A 170 4.88 26.30 -5.09
N PRO A 171 5.70 26.92 -4.21
CA PRO A 171 7.16 26.95 -4.41
C PRO A 171 7.79 25.55 -4.45
N VAL A 172 7.22 24.59 -3.71
CA VAL A 172 7.72 23.21 -3.64
C VAL A 172 7.47 22.50 -4.96
N PHE A 173 6.26 22.65 -5.53
CA PHE A 173 5.91 22.04 -6.80
C PHE A 173 6.67 22.69 -7.97
N MET A 174 6.90 24.00 -7.93
CA MET A 174 7.75 24.68 -8.91
C MET A 174 9.20 24.18 -8.88
N ALA A 175 9.78 24.02 -7.67
CA ALA A 175 11.10 23.42 -7.52
C ALA A 175 11.15 21.97 -8.04
N TYR A 176 10.04 21.22 -7.93
CA TYR A 176 9.92 19.89 -8.50
C TYR A 176 9.91 19.90 -10.04
N ILE A 177 9.17 20.82 -10.67
CA ILE A 177 9.17 20.98 -12.13
C ILE A 177 10.56 21.35 -12.65
N GLU A 178 11.26 22.27 -11.99
CA GLU A 178 12.63 22.64 -12.36
C GLU A 178 13.59 21.46 -12.22
N ARG A 179 13.46 20.68 -11.13
CA ARG A 179 14.30 19.51 -10.89
C ARG A 179 14.08 18.42 -11.94
N THR A 180 12.83 18.06 -12.19
CA THR A 180 12.48 16.99 -13.14
C THR A 180 12.94 17.31 -14.55
N LYS A 181 12.94 18.58 -14.96
CA LYS A 181 13.58 19.01 -16.20
C LYS A 181 15.07 18.65 -16.25
N VAL A 182 15.84 19.06 -15.24
CA VAL A 182 17.29 18.81 -15.18
C VAL A 182 17.58 17.30 -15.17
N GLU A 183 16.79 16.54 -14.42
CA GLU A 183 16.92 15.09 -14.35
C GLU A 183 16.61 14.43 -15.70
N TYR A 184 15.51 14.82 -16.34
CA TYR A 184 15.14 14.32 -17.66
C TYR A 184 16.22 14.61 -18.71
N GLU A 185 16.72 15.85 -18.75
CA GLU A 185 17.80 16.26 -19.66
C GLU A 185 19.09 15.46 -19.45
N ALA A 186 19.34 15.00 -18.23
CA ALA A 186 20.51 14.21 -17.88
C ALA A 186 20.38 12.70 -18.18
N MET A 187 19.16 12.15 -18.20
CA MET A 187 18.95 10.69 -18.27
C MET A 187 18.18 10.19 -19.48
N ASN A 188 17.30 11.00 -20.08
CA ASN A 188 16.48 10.55 -21.19
C ASN A 188 17.32 10.40 -22.47
N PRO A 189 17.21 9.28 -23.21
CA PRO A 189 18.05 9.02 -24.37
C PRO A 189 17.82 9.97 -25.55
N VAL A 190 16.64 10.59 -25.65
CA VAL A 190 16.30 11.53 -26.74
C VAL A 190 16.30 12.97 -26.29
N ASN A 191 16.02 13.22 -25.01
CA ASN A 191 16.05 14.55 -24.41
C ASN A 191 15.18 15.58 -25.16
N ASP A 192 13.92 15.22 -25.43
CA ASP A 192 12.90 16.14 -25.95
C ASP A 192 11.96 16.61 -24.83
N TYR A 193 12.49 17.39 -23.89
CA TYR A 193 11.72 17.85 -22.72
C TYR A 193 10.55 18.76 -23.13
N SER A 194 10.74 19.58 -24.17
CA SER A 194 9.69 20.50 -24.64
C SER A 194 8.45 19.76 -25.15
N SER A 195 8.64 18.69 -25.93
CA SER A 195 7.54 17.84 -26.37
C SER A 195 6.89 17.12 -25.19
N LEU A 196 7.69 16.52 -24.29
CA LEU A 196 7.17 15.87 -23.09
C LEU A 196 6.31 16.82 -22.25
N TYR A 197 6.80 18.04 -22.02
CA TYR A 197 6.10 19.08 -21.28
C TYR A 197 4.75 19.44 -21.90
N ASN A 198 4.73 19.69 -23.21
CA ASN A 198 3.49 20.01 -23.91
C ASN A 198 2.50 18.83 -23.87
N ASN A 199 2.98 17.59 -24.04
CA ASN A 199 2.12 16.41 -24.06
C ASN A 199 1.52 16.12 -22.68
N LEU A 200 2.33 16.15 -21.61
CA LEU A 200 1.86 15.92 -20.25
C LEU A 200 0.92 17.02 -19.76
N THR A 201 1.27 18.29 -19.96
CA THR A 201 0.38 19.40 -19.55
C THR A 201 -0.92 19.42 -20.35
N SER A 202 -0.88 19.08 -21.64
CA SER A 202 -2.10 18.91 -22.44
C SER A 202 -2.96 17.77 -21.93
N MET A 203 -2.36 16.64 -21.55
CA MET A 203 -3.09 15.52 -20.94
C MET A 203 -3.73 15.92 -19.62
N TRP A 204 -2.99 16.53 -18.69
CA TRP A 204 -3.50 16.98 -17.40
C TRP A 204 -4.66 17.98 -17.51
N ALA A 205 -4.69 18.78 -18.56
CA ALA A 205 -5.77 19.74 -18.78
C ALA A 205 -7.13 19.08 -19.08
N ILE A 206 -7.15 17.81 -19.53
CA ILE A 206 -8.37 17.13 -20.00
C ILE A 206 -8.59 15.74 -19.41
N LEU A 207 -7.59 15.14 -18.77
CA LEU A 207 -7.62 13.79 -18.21
C LEU A 207 -7.07 13.75 -16.78
N PRO A 208 -7.46 12.75 -15.95
CA PRO A 208 -8.55 11.80 -16.21
C PRO A 208 -9.91 12.51 -16.16
N ASN A 209 -10.98 11.87 -16.62
CA ASN A 209 -12.33 12.43 -16.55
C ASN A 209 -13.34 11.32 -16.21
N TRP A 210 -13.23 10.82 -14.99
CA TRP A 210 -14.02 9.71 -14.49
C TRP A 210 -15.16 10.19 -13.59
N THR A 211 -16.18 9.36 -13.47
CA THR A 211 -17.36 9.59 -12.65
C THR A 211 -17.44 8.55 -11.54
N GLN A 212 -18.30 8.77 -10.55
CA GLN A 212 -18.64 7.77 -9.53
C GLN A 212 -18.96 6.39 -10.15
N GLN A 213 -19.69 6.34 -11.28
CA GLN A 213 -20.06 5.09 -11.95
C GLN A 213 -18.86 4.30 -12.51
N ASP A 214 -17.73 4.97 -12.75
CA ASP A 214 -16.51 4.29 -13.17
C ASP A 214 -15.88 3.58 -11.96
N PHE A 215 -15.84 4.23 -10.80
CA PHE A 215 -15.31 3.68 -9.56
C PHE A 215 -16.17 2.56 -8.95
N GLU A 216 -17.49 2.63 -9.09
CA GLU A 216 -18.43 1.59 -8.61
C GLU A 216 -18.24 0.22 -9.29
N ARG A 217 -17.47 0.15 -10.39
CA ARG A 217 -17.13 -1.10 -11.09
C ARG A 217 -16.04 -1.91 -10.38
N ILE A 218 -15.28 -1.27 -9.49
CA ILE A 218 -14.17 -1.88 -8.77
C ILE A 218 -14.70 -3.01 -7.87
N ASP A 219 -14.07 -4.18 -7.93
CA ASP A 219 -14.37 -5.30 -7.06
C ASP A 219 -14.25 -4.88 -5.60
N LYS A 220 -15.35 -5.02 -4.86
CA LYS A 220 -15.44 -4.70 -3.43
C LYS A 220 -14.41 -5.43 -2.55
N ASN A 221 -13.79 -6.51 -3.04
CA ASN A 221 -12.78 -7.26 -2.32
C ASN A 221 -11.35 -6.87 -2.70
N LEU A 222 -11.16 -5.97 -3.67
CA LEU A 222 -9.86 -5.44 -4.03
C LEU A 222 -9.43 -4.42 -2.98
N PRO A 223 -8.35 -4.65 -2.19
CA PRO A 223 -7.91 -3.68 -1.21
C PRO A 223 -7.34 -2.45 -1.91
N ILE A 224 -7.94 -1.29 -1.64
CA ILE A 224 -7.51 -0.01 -2.18
C ILE A 224 -7.37 0.99 -1.03
N TRP A 225 -6.23 1.65 -0.99
CA TRP A 225 -6.00 2.83 -0.16
C TRP A 225 -5.89 4.06 -1.05
N ILE A 226 -6.74 5.04 -0.78
CA ILE A 226 -6.69 6.39 -1.32
C ILE A 226 -5.97 7.26 -0.31
N VAL A 227 -4.86 7.85 -0.72
CA VAL A 227 -3.88 8.43 0.21
C VAL A 227 -3.53 9.85 -0.21
N ASP A 228 -3.40 10.74 0.76
CA ASP A 228 -3.00 12.12 0.52
C ASP A 228 -2.21 12.73 1.69
N GLY A 229 -1.61 13.90 1.49
CA GLY A 229 -1.02 14.72 2.55
C GLY A 229 -2.05 15.70 3.14
N ASP A 230 -1.95 16.01 4.43
CA ASP A 230 -2.81 17.04 5.06
C ASP A 230 -2.50 18.48 4.58
N HIS A 231 -1.32 18.70 3.99
CA HIS A 231 -0.88 19.97 3.40
C HIS A 231 -0.69 19.87 1.88
N GLU A 232 -1.47 19.02 1.24
CA GLU A 232 -1.41 18.78 -0.21
C GLU A 232 -1.51 20.08 -1.03
N GLU A 233 -0.57 20.30 -1.95
CA GLU A 233 -0.47 21.52 -2.76
C GLU A 233 -0.99 21.37 -4.20
N ALA A 234 -1.12 20.16 -4.72
CA ALA A 234 -1.47 19.88 -6.10
C ALA A 234 -2.90 19.37 -6.27
N ILE A 235 -3.43 18.60 -5.31
CA ILE A 235 -4.77 18.00 -5.42
C ILE A 235 -5.71 18.55 -4.33
N PHE A 236 -6.98 18.80 -4.66
CA PHE A 236 -7.98 19.18 -3.66
C PHE A 236 -8.36 17.99 -2.77
N ARG A 237 -8.54 18.24 -1.46
CA ARG A 237 -8.95 17.23 -0.47
C ARG A 237 -10.23 16.49 -0.84
N SER A 238 -11.13 17.14 -1.58
CA SER A 238 -12.35 16.49 -2.08
C SER A 238 -12.06 15.30 -2.99
N GLN A 239 -10.93 15.26 -3.71
CA GLN A 239 -10.62 14.17 -4.63
C GLN A 239 -10.49 12.81 -3.90
N PRO A 240 -9.59 12.67 -2.91
CA PRO A 240 -9.52 11.44 -2.12
C PRO A 240 -10.79 11.15 -1.29
N ASP A 241 -11.47 12.18 -0.77
CA ASP A 241 -12.74 12.01 -0.02
C ASP A 241 -13.82 11.39 -0.93
N ASP A 242 -14.01 11.95 -2.14
CA ASP A 242 -14.97 11.50 -3.14
C ASP A 242 -14.67 10.05 -3.56
N MET A 243 -13.43 9.77 -3.98
CA MET A 243 -13.03 8.42 -4.44
C MET A 243 -13.23 7.37 -3.34
N THR A 244 -12.86 7.67 -2.10
CA THR A 244 -13.08 6.75 -0.97
C THR A 244 -14.57 6.49 -0.76
N SER A 245 -15.42 7.51 -0.92
CA SER A 245 -16.87 7.35 -0.77
C SER A 245 -17.51 6.49 -1.87
N TRP A 246 -16.89 6.42 -3.06
CA TRP A 246 -17.41 5.69 -4.22
C TRP A 246 -16.88 4.27 -4.33
N ILE A 247 -15.65 4.02 -3.88
CA ILE A 247 -15.00 2.71 -3.99
C ILE A 247 -15.41 1.84 -2.79
N PRO A 248 -16.10 0.70 -3.01
CA PRO A 248 -16.54 -0.14 -1.92
C PRO A 248 -15.37 -0.67 -1.09
N GLN A 249 -15.42 -0.48 0.23
CA GLN A 249 -14.35 -0.89 1.16
C GLN A 249 -12.97 -0.29 0.83
N ALA A 250 -12.89 0.89 0.21
CA ALA A 250 -11.63 1.63 0.15
C ALA A 250 -11.26 2.22 1.51
N GLY A 251 -9.96 2.25 1.78
CA GLY A 251 -9.40 2.96 2.91
C GLY A 251 -8.97 4.35 2.51
N GLU A 252 -9.13 5.31 3.42
CA GLU A 252 -8.58 6.64 3.26
C GLU A 252 -7.50 6.91 4.30
N LEU A 253 -6.37 7.43 3.85
CA LEU A 253 -5.23 7.75 4.71
C LEU A 253 -4.70 9.16 4.42
N ILE A 254 -4.68 10.00 5.45
CA ILE A 254 -4.13 11.36 5.37
C ILE A 254 -2.87 11.47 6.22
N LEU A 255 -1.75 11.69 5.55
CA LEU A 255 -0.43 11.72 6.12
C LEU A 255 -0.17 13.10 6.75
N PRO A 256 0.06 13.17 8.08
CA PRO A 256 0.18 14.43 8.78
C PRO A 256 1.52 15.12 8.54
N GLY A 257 1.47 16.44 8.37
CA GLY A 257 2.63 17.28 8.13
C GLY A 257 3.34 17.01 6.80
N THR A 258 2.63 16.53 5.78
CA THR A 258 3.18 16.25 4.44
C THR A 258 2.27 16.80 3.35
N GLY A 259 2.85 17.07 2.18
CA GLY A 259 2.13 17.46 0.96
C GLY A 259 2.30 16.42 -0.14
N HIS A 260 2.36 16.88 -1.40
CA HIS A 260 2.34 16.01 -2.60
C HIS A 260 3.54 15.09 -2.72
N PHE A 261 4.57 15.34 -1.92
CA PHE A 261 5.84 14.62 -1.92
C PHE A 261 6.03 13.81 -0.63
N ALA A 262 4.93 13.40 0.03
CA ALA A 262 4.95 12.70 1.34
C ALA A 262 5.96 11.55 1.42
N PHE A 263 6.09 10.75 0.34
CA PHE A 263 6.99 9.60 0.28
C PHE A 263 8.50 9.96 0.36
N ILE A 264 8.89 11.18 0.01
CA ILE A 264 10.26 11.67 0.23
C ILE A 264 10.36 12.65 1.41
N GLN A 265 9.25 13.30 1.78
CA GLN A 265 9.15 14.21 2.94
C GLN A 265 9.16 13.47 4.29
N ASP A 266 8.43 12.35 4.39
CA ASP A 266 8.45 11.41 5.52
C ASP A 266 8.51 9.96 5.02
N PRO A 267 9.66 9.52 4.50
CA PRO A 267 9.81 8.20 3.90
C PRO A 267 9.59 7.08 4.91
N VAL A 268 9.85 7.30 6.19
CA VAL A 268 9.68 6.27 7.24
C VAL A 268 8.20 5.97 7.44
N VAL A 269 7.38 7.01 7.66
CA VAL A 269 5.95 6.85 7.87
C VAL A 269 5.26 6.36 6.61
N PHE A 270 5.57 6.95 5.45
CA PHE A 270 5.00 6.52 4.17
C PHE A 270 5.27 5.05 3.90
N THR A 271 6.53 4.61 4.06
CA THR A 271 6.92 3.22 3.81
C THR A 271 6.30 2.27 4.83
N ALA A 272 6.08 2.69 6.08
CA ALA A 272 5.38 1.88 7.06
C ALA A 272 3.96 1.54 6.58
N PHE A 273 3.22 2.51 6.04
CA PHE A 273 1.88 2.23 5.48
C PHE A 273 1.95 1.32 4.25
N VAL A 274 2.92 1.53 3.35
CA VAL A 274 3.15 0.63 2.21
C VAL A 274 3.57 -0.79 2.63
N LYS A 275 4.16 -1.00 3.81
CA LYS A 275 4.43 -2.36 4.33
C LYS A 275 3.14 -3.10 4.70
N HIS A 276 2.04 -2.38 4.94
CA HIS A 276 0.82 -2.90 5.56
C HIS A 276 -0.48 -2.58 4.79
N PHE A 277 -0.43 -1.96 3.60
CA PHE A 277 -1.65 -1.54 2.89
C PHE A 277 -2.46 -2.68 2.27
N ASP A 278 -1.87 -3.86 2.18
CA ASP A 278 -2.54 -5.11 1.87
C ASP A 278 -3.02 -5.84 3.14
N GLN A 279 -2.63 -5.36 4.32
CA GLN A 279 -2.96 -5.98 5.60
C GLN A 279 -4.32 -5.50 6.07
N TYR A 280 -5.14 -6.50 6.33
CA TYR A 280 -6.45 -6.33 6.91
C TYR A 280 -6.29 -6.26 8.42
N ILE A 281 -7.06 -5.38 9.05
CA ILE A 281 -7.31 -5.50 10.48
C ILE A 281 -8.24 -6.69 10.72
N PHE A 282 -7.87 -7.50 11.70
CA PHE A 282 -8.74 -8.55 12.22
C PHE A 282 -9.28 -8.09 13.56
N ILE A 283 -10.60 -8.02 13.65
CA ILE A 283 -11.33 -7.60 14.84
C ILE A 283 -11.93 -8.84 15.45
N SER A 284 -11.56 -9.12 16.71
CA SER A 284 -12.30 -10.09 17.51
C SER A 284 -13.62 -9.44 17.92
N ASP A 285 -14.71 -9.79 17.24
CA ASP A 285 -16.05 -9.29 17.51
C ASP A 285 -16.67 -10.17 18.62
N THR A 286 -16.12 -10.00 19.82
CA THR A 286 -16.21 -10.93 20.97
C THR A 286 -17.66 -11.29 21.31
N ASP A 287 -18.52 -10.29 21.45
CA ASP A 287 -19.92 -10.49 21.84
C ASP A 287 -20.79 -11.06 20.71
N ASN A 288 -20.35 -10.93 19.45
CA ASN A 288 -20.99 -11.55 18.30
C ASN A 288 -20.36 -12.90 17.92
N HIS A 289 -19.39 -13.39 18.71
CA HIS A 289 -18.78 -14.71 18.58
C HIS A 289 -18.21 -14.99 17.18
N ARG A 290 -17.51 -14.00 16.63
CA ARG A 290 -16.94 -14.07 15.29
C ARG A 290 -15.69 -13.21 15.19
N VAL A 291 -14.94 -13.42 14.11
CA VAL A 291 -13.84 -12.55 13.71
C VAL A 291 -14.21 -11.83 12.43
N ILE A 292 -14.04 -10.53 12.44
CA ILE A 292 -14.23 -9.66 11.28
C ILE A 292 -12.88 -9.30 10.68
N LYS A 293 -12.76 -9.45 9.37
CA LYS A 293 -11.65 -8.95 8.58
C LYS A 293 -12.11 -7.66 7.92
N SER A 294 -11.39 -6.57 8.15
CA SER A 294 -11.65 -5.29 7.52
C SER A 294 -10.36 -4.65 7.05
N ILE A 295 -10.43 -3.71 6.12
CA ILE A 295 -9.28 -2.89 5.75
C ILE A 295 -9.09 -1.71 6.72
N ASN A 296 -10.16 -1.26 7.40
CA ASN A 296 -10.09 -0.28 8.48
C ASN A 296 -11.32 -0.38 9.41
N ALA A 297 -11.31 0.36 10.53
CA ALA A 297 -12.37 0.32 11.53
C ALA A 297 -13.69 1.00 11.09
N ALA A 298 -13.69 1.75 9.99
CA ALA A 298 -14.85 2.51 9.48
C ALA A 298 -15.61 1.78 8.36
N SER A 299 -15.03 0.71 7.78
CA SER A 299 -15.60 -0.07 6.69
C SER A 299 -16.37 -1.28 7.21
N GLU A 300 -17.43 -1.67 6.50
CA GLU A 300 -18.12 -2.94 6.75
C GLU A 300 -17.14 -4.10 6.52
N GLY A 301 -16.80 -4.83 7.58
CA GLY A 301 -15.89 -5.96 7.49
C GLY A 301 -16.60 -7.28 7.15
N THR A 302 -15.84 -8.23 6.65
CA THR A 302 -16.33 -9.58 6.30
C THR A 302 -16.06 -10.55 7.45
N VAL A 303 -17.03 -11.41 7.77
CA VAL A 303 -16.83 -12.50 8.74
C VAL A 303 -15.86 -13.54 8.17
N VAL A 304 -14.78 -13.83 8.87
CA VAL A 304 -13.72 -14.75 8.41
C VAL A 304 -13.45 -15.94 9.35
N ALA A 305 -13.94 -15.89 10.58
CA ALA A 305 -14.01 -17.05 11.47
C ALA A 305 -15.24 -16.94 12.37
N GLY A 306 -15.80 -18.09 12.75
CA GLY A 306 -17.08 -18.14 13.46
C GLY A 306 -18.24 -17.68 12.59
N GLY A 307 -19.20 -16.97 13.19
CA GLY A 307 -20.34 -16.37 12.47
C GLY A 307 -21.56 -17.26 12.33
N GLN A 308 -21.51 -18.51 12.79
CA GLN A 308 -22.67 -19.42 12.89
C GLN A 308 -23.29 -19.42 14.29
N GLY A 309 -23.18 -18.29 15.00
CA GLY A 309 -23.61 -18.14 16.39
C GLY A 309 -22.61 -18.67 17.42
N LYS A 310 -22.97 -18.53 18.69
CA LYS A 310 -22.20 -19.04 19.84
C LYS A 310 -22.20 -20.58 19.83
N GLY A 311 -21.03 -21.19 19.96
CA GLY A 311 -20.92 -22.64 20.20
C GLY A 311 -19.50 -23.16 20.07
N ASN A 312 -19.36 -24.48 20.02
CA ASN A 312 -18.06 -25.17 20.03
C ASN A 312 -17.80 -26.02 18.77
N ASP A 313 -18.69 -25.98 17.79
CA ASP A 313 -18.45 -26.59 16.48
C ASP A 313 -17.25 -25.92 15.77
N LEU A 314 -16.70 -26.58 14.75
CA LEU A 314 -15.57 -26.04 13.98
C LEU A 314 -15.93 -24.80 13.16
N THR A 315 -17.22 -24.48 13.01
CA THR A 315 -17.72 -23.26 12.34
C THR A 315 -18.10 -22.15 13.33
N GLN A 316 -18.01 -22.42 14.63
CA GLN A 316 -18.47 -21.53 15.70
C GLN A 316 -17.32 -21.12 16.62
N LEU A 317 -17.53 -20.02 17.32
CA LEU A 317 -16.68 -19.52 18.39
C LEU A 317 -17.54 -19.19 19.61
N SER A 318 -16.92 -19.02 20.76
CA SER A 318 -17.56 -18.57 21.99
C SER A 318 -16.65 -17.56 22.69
N TYR A 319 -17.05 -16.29 22.62
CA TYR A 319 -16.33 -15.14 23.16
C TYR A 319 -14.84 -15.10 22.74
N PRO A 320 -14.53 -15.00 21.44
CA PRO A 320 -13.13 -14.89 21.03
C PRO A 320 -12.51 -13.62 21.60
N GLN A 321 -11.35 -13.73 22.26
CA GLN A 321 -10.69 -12.62 22.95
C GLN A 321 -9.53 -12.02 22.16
N ALA A 322 -8.84 -12.85 21.38
CA ALA A 322 -7.70 -12.41 20.58
C ALA A 322 -7.74 -13.04 19.20
N VAL A 323 -7.29 -12.26 18.22
CA VAL A 323 -7.01 -12.72 16.87
C VAL A 323 -5.66 -12.17 16.44
N ILE A 324 -4.84 -13.04 15.84
CA ILE A 324 -3.63 -12.65 15.10
C ILE A 324 -3.67 -13.30 13.73
N ALA A 325 -2.92 -12.74 12.79
CA ALA A 325 -2.73 -13.32 11.47
C ALA A 325 -1.24 -13.45 11.17
N ASP A 326 -0.87 -14.49 10.43
CA ASP A 326 0.47 -14.57 9.83
C ASP A 326 0.54 -13.81 8.50
N SER A 327 1.75 -13.72 7.93
CA SER A 327 2.00 -13.05 6.65
C SER A 327 1.31 -13.71 5.45
N SER A 328 0.83 -14.95 5.59
CA SER A 328 0.05 -15.64 4.57
C SER A 328 -1.46 -15.37 4.70
N GLY A 329 -1.87 -14.64 5.75
CA GLY A 329 -3.26 -14.30 6.03
C GLY A 329 -4.06 -15.44 6.67
N ILE A 330 -3.39 -16.45 7.22
CA ILE A 330 -4.04 -17.44 8.10
C ILE A 330 -4.29 -16.78 9.44
N ILE A 331 -5.49 -16.96 9.98
CA ILE A 331 -5.89 -16.34 11.25
C ILE A 331 -5.92 -17.36 12.38
N TYR A 332 -5.53 -16.90 13.55
CA TYR A 332 -5.45 -17.67 14.78
C TYR A 332 -6.28 -16.96 15.83
N VAL A 333 -7.24 -17.69 16.41
CA VAL A 333 -8.26 -17.14 17.27
C VAL A 333 -8.21 -17.82 18.63
N ALA A 334 -8.08 -17.02 19.69
CA ALA A 334 -8.23 -17.49 21.06
C ALA A 334 -9.73 -17.58 21.37
N ASP A 335 -10.26 -18.81 21.29
CA ASP A 335 -11.66 -19.15 21.51
C ASP A 335 -11.87 -19.44 23.00
N GLU A 336 -12.03 -18.35 23.75
CA GLU A 336 -11.84 -18.27 25.20
C GLU A 336 -12.66 -19.31 25.98
N GLU A 337 -13.98 -19.25 25.84
CA GLU A 337 -14.93 -20.08 26.59
C GLU A 337 -14.87 -21.54 26.13
N ASN A 338 -14.41 -21.78 24.90
CA ASN A 338 -14.16 -23.13 24.41
C ASN A 338 -12.77 -23.65 24.80
N HIS A 339 -11.96 -22.86 25.50
CA HIS A 339 -10.65 -23.25 26.03
C HIS A 339 -9.71 -23.81 24.96
N ARG A 340 -9.71 -23.17 23.79
CA ARG A 340 -8.95 -23.64 22.63
C ARG A 340 -8.40 -22.49 21.80
N VAL A 341 -7.42 -22.80 20.97
CA VAL A 341 -6.98 -21.92 19.88
C VAL A 341 -7.31 -22.59 18.56
N MET A 342 -7.92 -21.80 17.70
CA MET A 342 -8.40 -22.24 16.40
C MET A 342 -7.65 -21.51 15.28
N ARG A 343 -7.34 -22.23 14.21
CA ARG A 343 -6.71 -21.73 12.98
C ARG A 343 -7.72 -21.75 11.83
N TRP A 344 -7.81 -20.67 11.08
CA TRP A 344 -8.61 -20.59 9.84
C TRP A 344 -7.73 -20.19 8.66
N PHE A 345 -7.77 -21.02 7.61
CA PHE A 345 -7.20 -20.67 6.32
C PHE A 345 -8.10 -19.66 5.59
N ARG A 346 -7.52 -18.89 4.68
CA ARG A 346 -8.25 -17.92 3.86
C ARG A 346 -9.39 -18.61 3.11
N GLY A 347 -10.62 -18.13 3.32
CA GLY A 347 -11.82 -18.65 2.66
C GLY A 347 -12.34 -19.99 3.20
N ALA A 348 -11.73 -20.54 4.27
CA ALA A 348 -12.23 -21.75 4.91
C ALA A 348 -13.58 -21.50 5.59
N THR A 349 -14.51 -22.45 5.44
CA THR A 349 -15.83 -22.38 6.08
C THR A 349 -15.82 -22.90 7.52
N GLN A 350 -14.73 -23.56 7.93
CA GLN A 350 -14.53 -24.11 9.27
C GLN A 350 -13.05 -24.01 9.69
N GLY A 351 -12.82 -23.97 10.99
CA GLY A 351 -11.49 -23.87 11.58
C GLY A 351 -10.89 -25.23 11.91
N THR A 352 -9.61 -25.22 12.21
CA THR A 352 -8.87 -26.36 12.75
C THR A 352 -8.39 -26.01 14.16
N MET A 353 -8.66 -26.89 15.12
CA MET A 353 -8.14 -26.70 16.47
C MET A 353 -6.64 -27.03 16.49
N ILE A 354 -5.82 -26.11 16.98
CA ILE A 354 -4.36 -26.26 17.01
C ILE A 354 -3.78 -26.31 18.42
N ALA A 355 -4.55 -25.87 19.43
CA ALA A 355 -4.17 -25.98 20.83
C ALA A 355 -5.41 -26.04 21.73
N GLY A 356 -5.29 -26.69 22.89
CA GLY A 356 -6.36 -26.81 23.87
C GLY A 356 -7.46 -27.79 23.47
N GLY A 357 -8.71 -27.48 23.83
CA GLY A 357 -9.90 -28.27 23.51
C GLY A 357 -10.15 -29.50 24.41
N ASN A 358 -9.24 -29.81 25.32
CA ASN A 358 -9.40 -30.88 26.31
C ASN A 358 -9.84 -30.35 27.69
N GLY A 359 -10.56 -29.23 27.68
CA GLY A 359 -10.99 -28.50 28.87
C GLY A 359 -9.85 -27.80 29.61
N LYS A 360 -10.20 -27.19 30.74
CA LYS A 360 -9.25 -26.53 31.65
C LYS A 360 -8.46 -27.54 32.48
N GLY A 361 -7.18 -27.24 32.71
CA GLY A 361 -6.29 -28.03 33.54
C GLY A 361 -4.83 -27.67 33.32
N ILE A 362 -3.92 -28.45 33.90
CA ILE A 362 -2.48 -28.15 33.93
C ILE A 362 -1.69 -28.84 32.81
N GLN A 363 -2.31 -29.75 32.05
CA GLN A 363 -1.63 -30.46 30.97
C GLN A 363 -1.36 -29.54 29.77
N MET A 364 -0.41 -29.91 28.90
CA MET A 364 -0.04 -29.09 27.74
C MET A 364 -1.17 -28.95 26.70
N ASN A 365 -2.06 -29.95 26.61
CA ASN A 365 -3.21 -29.94 25.71
C ASN A 365 -4.48 -29.33 26.36
N GLN A 366 -4.34 -28.71 27.53
CA GLN A 366 -5.42 -28.06 28.27
C GLN A 366 -5.13 -26.57 28.40
N LEU A 367 -6.12 -25.75 28.05
CA LEU A 367 -6.10 -24.30 28.20
C LEU A 367 -7.26 -23.87 29.08
N ASN A 368 -7.18 -22.70 29.68
CA ASN A 368 -8.20 -22.14 30.54
C ASN A 368 -8.37 -20.65 30.20
N HIS A 369 -9.37 -20.38 29.36
CA HIS A 369 -9.70 -19.06 28.82
C HIS A 369 -8.48 -18.38 28.18
N PRO A 370 -7.96 -18.91 27.05
CA PRO A 370 -6.87 -18.24 26.34
C PRO A 370 -7.30 -16.83 25.92
N ALA A 371 -6.45 -15.83 26.19
CA ALA A 371 -6.83 -14.41 26.04
C ALA A 371 -5.88 -13.60 25.16
N GLY A 372 -4.69 -14.12 24.86
CA GLY A 372 -3.68 -13.42 24.05
C GLY A 372 -2.86 -14.40 23.22
N LEU A 373 -2.47 -13.95 22.02
CA LEU A 373 -1.70 -14.72 21.05
C LEU A 373 -0.55 -13.86 20.51
N SER A 374 0.61 -14.48 20.25
CA SER A 374 1.72 -13.85 19.53
C SER A 374 2.59 -14.89 18.85
N PHE A 375 3.23 -14.55 17.73
CA PHE A 375 4.31 -15.35 17.16
C PHE A 375 5.68 -14.87 17.64
N ASP A 376 6.66 -15.77 17.67
CA ASP A 376 8.07 -15.38 17.64
C ASP A 376 8.61 -15.30 16.20
N GLY A 377 9.88 -14.89 16.05
CA GLY A 377 10.53 -14.77 14.74
C GLY A 377 10.81 -16.10 14.02
N HIS A 378 10.53 -17.24 14.64
CA HIS A 378 10.64 -18.57 14.04
C HIS A 378 9.26 -19.18 13.72
N GLY A 379 8.18 -18.43 13.93
CA GLY A 379 6.82 -18.89 13.65
C GLY A 379 6.17 -19.71 14.77
N ASN A 380 6.76 -19.81 15.96
CA ASN A 380 6.11 -20.50 17.08
C ASN A 380 4.99 -19.64 17.68
N LEU A 381 3.85 -20.26 18.01
CA LEU A 381 2.72 -19.59 18.62
C LEU A 381 2.84 -19.58 20.14
N TYR A 382 2.73 -18.41 20.76
CA TYR A 382 2.62 -18.23 22.19
C TYR A 382 1.18 -17.88 22.58
N VAL A 383 0.65 -18.57 23.58
CA VAL A 383 -0.72 -18.43 24.06
C VAL A 383 -0.69 -18.02 25.53
N ALA A 384 -1.36 -16.92 25.85
CA ALA A 384 -1.65 -16.52 27.22
C ALA A 384 -2.80 -17.36 27.77
N ASP A 385 -2.46 -18.41 28.51
CA ASP A 385 -3.38 -19.34 29.18
C ASP A 385 -3.85 -18.71 30.50
N PHE A 386 -4.76 -17.74 30.35
CA PHE A 386 -4.99 -16.64 31.30
C PHE A 386 -5.30 -17.12 32.72
N TYR A 387 -6.30 -18.01 32.88
CA TYR A 387 -6.70 -18.49 34.20
C TYR A 387 -5.89 -19.68 34.70
N ASN A 388 -4.95 -20.20 33.92
CA ASN A 388 -3.91 -21.09 34.41
C ASN A 388 -2.63 -20.35 34.80
N HIS A 389 -2.60 -19.02 34.64
CA HIS A 389 -1.48 -18.16 35.03
C HIS A 389 -0.14 -18.54 34.38
N ARG A 390 -0.17 -18.93 33.10
CA ARG A 390 1.01 -19.33 32.35
C ARG A 390 0.97 -18.86 30.89
N ILE A 391 2.13 -18.91 30.24
CA ILE A 391 2.27 -18.83 28.79
C ILE A 391 2.65 -20.23 28.29
N GLN A 392 1.97 -20.71 27.24
CA GLN A 392 2.36 -21.93 26.54
C GLN A 392 2.81 -21.57 25.13
N HIS A 393 3.80 -22.31 24.60
CA HIS A 393 4.20 -22.18 23.21
C HIS A 393 3.85 -23.47 22.45
N PHE A 394 3.53 -23.32 21.17
CA PHE A 394 3.15 -24.41 20.28
C PHE A 394 3.93 -24.27 18.97
N ASP A 395 4.53 -25.38 18.55
CA ASP A 395 5.06 -25.53 17.20
C ASP A 395 3.88 -25.88 16.26
N ILE A 396 3.72 -25.05 15.24
CA ILE A 396 2.59 -25.06 14.29
C ILE A 396 3.02 -25.53 12.89
N GLU A 397 4.31 -25.78 12.67
CA GLU A 397 4.80 -26.38 11.43
C GLU A 397 4.66 -27.91 11.43
N THR A 398 4.53 -28.53 12.61
CA THR A 398 4.57 -29.99 12.78
C THR A 398 3.24 -30.66 13.16
N ASN A 399 2.13 -29.91 13.28
CA ASN A 399 0.81 -30.43 13.72
C ASN A 399 -0.36 -30.15 12.77
#